data_AF-A0A352JQC7-F1
#
_entry.id   AF-A0A352JQC7-F1
#
_cell.length_a   1.000
_cell.length_b   1.000
_cell.length_c   1.000
_cell.angle_alpha   90.00
_cell.angle_beta   90.00
_cell.angle_gamma   90.00
#
_symmetry.space_group_name_H-M   'P 1'
#
loop_
_entity.id
_entity.type
_entity.pdbx_description
1 polymer ?
#
loop_
_entity_poly.entity_id
_entity_poly.type
_entity_poly.pdbx_seq_one_letter_code
_entity_poly.pdbx_strand_id
1 'polypeptide(L)'
;MTIADTNSVWPISAQYTIDDKPIIIGLQNDGSNLYLLLKAEDRDTQMMIMRGGLTVWLDSKGGKNKKFGIRYPVGMRRRQGPPTEGTERPMGDPEKMRAQIESNMDSIEIIGPSENNRVKIPVKNDLGLWAVRSSGEGPAGFEFIIPLKESNATPYAISADAVKIIGIGIEAGAKMEQPSRQGGPNGESGGLGGGPGGGGGMGPGGDRPE
;
A
#
# COMPACT_ATOMS: atom_id res chain seq x y z
N MET A 1 -23.39 10.30 -10.96
CA MET A 1 -21.95 10.36 -11.25
C MET A 1 -21.35 9.15 -10.58
N THR A 2 -20.86 8.18 -11.35
CA THR A 2 -20.47 6.88 -10.79
C THR A 2 -19.14 6.45 -11.38
N ILE A 3 -18.28 6.06 -10.44
CA ILE A 3 -16.90 5.53 -10.37
C ILE A 3 -16.18 4.93 -11.62
N ALA A 4 -16.79 4.81 -12.79
CA ALA A 4 -16.13 4.25 -13.98
C ALA A 4 -16.67 4.79 -15.31
N ASP A 5 -17.28 5.97 -15.33
CA ASP A 5 -17.47 6.70 -16.59
C ASP A 5 -16.20 7.51 -16.90
N THR A 6 -15.43 7.01 -17.86
CA THR A 6 -14.13 7.58 -18.29
C THR A 6 -14.25 8.99 -18.84
N ASN A 7 -15.47 9.47 -19.12
CA ASN A 7 -15.74 10.83 -19.60
C ASN A 7 -16.15 11.82 -18.50
N SER A 8 -16.21 11.39 -17.24
CA SER A 8 -16.54 12.28 -16.13
C SER A 8 -15.39 13.25 -15.83
N VAL A 9 -15.65 14.55 -15.99
CA VAL A 9 -14.71 15.62 -15.58
C VAL A 9 -14.77 15.77 -14.07
N TRP A 10 -13.70 15.35 -13.38
CA TRP A 10 -13.54 15.56 -11.95
C TRP A 10 -13.05 16.98 -11.66
N PRO A 11 -13.65 17.72 -10.71
CA PRO A 11 -13.06 18.95 -10.22
C PRO A 11 -11.77 18.61 -9.48
N ILE A 12 -10.64 19.13 -9.96
CA ILE A 12 -9.36 19.01 -9.26
C ILE A 12 -9.45 19.92 -8.03
N SER A 13 -9.44 19.31 -6.84
CA SER A 13 -9.57 20.03 -5.58
C SER A 13 -8.22 20.33 -4.95
N ALA A 14 -7.23 19.46 -5.15
CA ALA A 14 -5.88 19.63 -4.63
C ALA A 14 -4.87 18.75 -5.37
N GLN A 15 -3.59 19.05 -5.15
CA GLN A 15 -2.45 18.22 -5.54
C GLN A 15 -1.52 18.07 -4.34
N TYR A 16 -1.10 16.84 -4.06
CA TYR A 16 -0.15 16.50 -2.99
C TYR A 16 0.99 15.68 -3.56
N THR A 17 2.02 15.42 -2.76
CA THR A 17 3.10 14.50 -3.12
C THR A 17 3.16 13.32 -2.17
N ILE A 18 3.46 12.15 -2.72
CA ILE A 18 3.88 10.95 -1.99
C ILE A 18 5.23 10.54 -2.58
N ASP A 19 6.26 10.42 -1.73
CA ASP A 19 7.64 10.15 -2.16
C ASP A 19 8.09 11.08 -3.32
N ASP A 20 7.84 12.39 -3.17
CA ASP A 20 8.11 13.45 -4.16
C ASP A 20 7.34 13.35 -5.49
N LYS A 21 6.37 12.43 -5.59
CA LYS A 21 5.57 12.22 -6.80
C LYS A 21 4.15 12.75 -6.64
N PRO A 22 3.63 13.48 -7.64
CA PRO A 22 2.34 14.14 -7.53
C PRO A 22 1.18 13.13 -7.53
N ILE A 23 0.26 13.32 -6.60
CA ILE A 23 -1.07 12.72 -6.56
C ILE A 23 -2.10 13.83 -6.69
N ILE A 24 -2.93 13.74 -7.72
CA ILE A 24 -4.05 14.64 -7.95
C ILE A 24 -5.25 14.13 -7.17
N ILE A 25 -5.93 15.05 -6.47
CA ILE A 25 -7.12 14.76 -5.68
C ILE A 25 -8.32 15.47 -6.28
N GLY A 26 -9.37 14.71 -6.57
CA GLY A 26 -10.70 15.24 -6.89
C GLY A 26 -11.69 14.93 -5.77
N LEU A 27 -12.46 15.93 -5.33
CA LEU A 27 -13.47 15.78 -4.27
C LEU A 27 -14.81 16.35 -4.71
N GLN A 28 -15.87 15.59 -4.48
CA GLN A 28 -17.26 16.02 -4.63
C GLN A 28 -18.14 15.39 -3.57
N ASN A 29 -19.30 15.97 -3.30
CA ASN A 29 -20.33 15.34 -2.47
C ASN A 29 -21.72 15.69 -3.00
N ASP A 30 -22.70 14.81 -2.74
CA ASP A 30 -24.11 15.01 -3.11
C ASP A 30 -25.01 15.18 -1.87
N GLY A 31 -24.42 15.48 -0.71
CA GLY A 31 -25.09 15.52 0.58
C GLY A 31 -25.34 14.16 1.25
N SER A 32 -25.17 13.05 0.52
CA SER A 32 -25.27 11.67 1.05
C SER A 32 -23.93 10.95 1.06
N ASN A 33 -23.13 11.12 0.01
CA ASN A 33 -21.83 10.48 -0.17
C ASN A 33 -20.74 11.51 -0.45
N LEU A 34 -19.53 11.20 0.02
CA LEU A 34 -18.29 11.79 -0.46
C LEU A 34 -17.78 10.94 -1.64
N TYR A 35 -17.44 11.62 -2.72
CA TYR A 35 -16.79 11.08 -3.90
C TYR A 35 -15.34 11.56 -3.91
N LEU A 36 -14.40 10.63 -3.93
CA LEU A 36 -12.97 10.91 -3.91
C LEU A 36 -12.30 10.25 -5.11
N LEU A 37 -11.53 11.02 -5.87
CA LEU A 37 -10.59 10.55 -6.87
C LEU A 37 -9.17 10.78 -6.39
N LEU A 38 -8.33 9.76 -6.51
CA LEU A 38 -6.88 9.83 -6.33
C LEU A 38 -6.21 9.36 -7.62
N LYS A 39 -5.52 10.27 -8.31
CA LYS A 39 -4.88 9.98 -9.60
C LYS A 39 -3.37 10.14 -9.48
N ALA A 40 -2.65 9.06 -9.82
CA ALA A 40 -1.21 9.06 -9.98
C ALA A 40 -0.88 9.04 -11.48
N GLU A 41 -0.09 10.00 -11.96
CA GLU A 41 0.25 10.07 -13.39
C GLU A 41 1.43 9.18 -13.76
N ASP A 42 2.40 9.03 -12.86
CA ASP A 42 3.58 8.22 -13.12
C ASP A 42 3.33 6.72 -12.84
N ARG A 43 3.88 5.90 -13.73
CA ARG A 43 3.72 4.44 -13.70
C ARG A 43 4.26 3.79 -12.43
N ASP A 44 5.33 4.34 -11.87
CA ASP A 44 5.98 3.78 -10.68
C ASP A 44 5.11 3.96 -9.44
N THR A 45 4.51 5.14 -9.25
CA THR A 45 3.54 5.38 -8.16
C THR A 45 2.30 4.53 -8.33
N GLN A 46 1.78 4.39 -9.56
CA GLN A 46 0.68 3.48 -9.84
C GLN A 46 1.04 2.04 -9.43
N MET A 47 2.21 1.56 -9.83
CA MET A 47 2.67 0.21 -9.46
C MET A 47 2.92 0.06 -7.96
N MET A 48 3.42 1.11 -7.30
CA MET A 48 3.59 1.15 -5.85
C MET A 48 2.24 1.02 -5.13
N ILE A 49 1.22 1.78 -5.54
CA ILE A 49 -0.14 1.69 -5.01
C ILE A 49 -0.73 0.30 -5.30
N MET A 50 -0.59 -0.21 -6.51
CA MET A 50 -1.13 -1.53 -6.87
C MET A 50 -0.53 -2.66 -6.02
N ARG A 51 0.76 -2.56 -5.67
CA ARG A 51 1.47 -3.56 -4.87
C ARG A 51 1.28 -3.38 -3.37
N GLY A 52 1.35 -2.14 -2.88
CA GLY A 52 1.33 -1.82 -1.44
C GLY A 52 -0.04 -1.42 -0.91
N GLY A 53 -0.99 -1.13 -1.79
CA GLY A 53 -2.26 -0.51 -1.46
C GLY A 53 -2.15 1.00 -1.26
N LEU A 54 -3.32 1.62 -1.17
CA LEU A 54 -3.52 3.04 -0.88
C LEU A 54 -4.58 3.14 0.21
N THR A 55 -4.25 3.84 1.29
CA THR A 55 -5.12 4.03 2.45
C THR A 55 -5.57 5.48 2.52
N VAL A 56 -6.88 5.68 2.51
CA VAL A 56 -7.54 6.96 2.76
C VAL A 56 -8.00 6.99 4.20
N TRP A 57 -7.51 7.95 4.97
CA TRP A 57 -7.88 8.20 6.36
C TRP A 57 -8.85 9.37 6.42
N LEU A 58 -9.93 9.22 7.20
CA LEU A 58 -10.99 10.20 7.32
C LEU A 58 -11.20 10.59 8.78
N ASP A 59 -11.23 11.90 9.04
CA ASP A 59 -11.53 12.49 10.33
C ASP A 59 -12.73 13.45 10.20
N SER A 60 -13.87 13.04 10.74
CA SER A 60 -15.12 13.82 10.69
C SER A 60 -15.06 15.14 11.46
N LYS A 61 -14.02 15.37 12.26
CA LYS A 61 -13.78 16.63 12.97
C LYS A 61 -12.83 17.57 12.23
N GLY A 62 -12.40 17.23 11.02
CA GLY A 62 -11.44 18.03 10.26
C GLY A 62 -9.99 17.89 10.72
N GLY A 63 -9.71 16.99 11.66
CA GLY A 63 -8.40 16.79 12.25
C GLY A 63 -7.49 15.85 11.46
N LYS A 64 -6.48 15.33 12.14
CA LYS A 64 -5.51 14.36 11.60
C LYS A 64 -5.65 12.97 12.22
N ASN A 65 -6.78 12.67 12.87
CA ASN A 65 -6.97 11.41 13.58
C ASN A 65 -7.22 10.26 12.58
N LYS A 66 -6.40 9.21 12.66
CA LYS A 66 -6.53 8.01 11.82
C LYS A 66 -7.49 7.00 12.46
N LYS A 67 -8.78 7.35 12.53
CA LYS A 67 -9.81 6.50 13.18
C LYS A 67 -10.65 5.67 12.22
N PHE A 68 -10.85 6.16 11.00
CA PHE A 68 -11.57 5.46 9.95
C PHE A 68 -10.72 5.50 8.68
N GLY A 69 -10.21 4.34 8.30
CA GLY A 69 -9.35 4.15 7.14
C GLY A 69 -10.00 3.23 6.12
N ILE A 70 -9.81 3.53 4.84
CA ILE A 70 -10.27 2.70 3.73
C ILE A 70 -9.06 2.41 2.87
N ARG A 71 -8.71 1.14 2.73
CA ARG A 71 -7.58 0.70 1.92
C ARG A 71 -8.06 -0.01 0.66
N TYR A 72 -7.64 0.54 -0.48
CA TYR A 72 -7.90 0.00 -1.80
C TYR A 72 -6.80 0.43 -2.80
N PRO A 73 -6.24 -0.49 -3.61
CA PRO A 73 -6.38 -1.94 -3.49
C PRO A 73 -5.80 -2.43 -2.16
N VAL A 74 -6.16 -3.64 -1.73
CA VAL A 74 -5.62 -4.19 -0.46
C VAL A 74 -4.10 -4.43 -0.55
N GLY A 75 -3.57 -4.58 -1.77
CA GLY A 75 -2.17 -4.82 -2.04
C GLY A 75 -1.70 -6.20 -1.58
N MET A 76 -0.43 -6.52 -1.87
CA MET A 76 0.22 -7.73 -1.41
C MET A 76 0.61 -7.55 0.07
N ARG A 77 -0.06 -8.27 0.97
CA ARG A 77 0.47 -8.44 2.34
C ARG A 77 1.79 -9.20 2.22
N ARG A 78 2.91 -8.62 2.66
CA ARG A 78 4.12 -9.43 2.91
C ARG A 78 3.72 -10.50 3.93
N ARG A 79 3.99 -11.77 3.62
CA ARG A 79 4.05 -12.81 4.65
C ARG A 79 5.03 -12.29 5.70
N GLN A 80 4.52 -11.98 6.89
CA GLN A 80 5.36 -11.80 8.06
C GLN A 80 5.86 -13.20 8.42
N GLY A 81 7.07 -13.50 7.98
CA GLY A 81 7.78 -14.73 8.27
C GLY A 81 9.24 -14.53 7.87
N PRO A 82 10.19 -15.11 8.62
CA PRO A 82 11.59 -15.03 8.24
C PRO A 82 11.74 -15.56 6.80
N PRO A 83 12.60 -14.94 5.96
CA PRO A 83 13.03 -15.56 4.73
C PRO A 83 13.57 -16.94 5.10
N THR A 84 12.96 -18.00 4.59
CA THR A 84 13.50 -19.34 4.77
C THR A 84 14.77 -19.39 3.93
N GLU A 85 15.94 -19.44 4.57
CA GLU A 85 17.23 -19.60 3.89
C GLU A 85 17.12 -20.78 2.92
N GLY A 86 17.47 -20.56 1.65
CA GLY A 86 17.44 -21.58 0.61
C GLY A 86 16.16 -21.66 -0.23
N THR A 87 15.14 -20.85 0.04
CA THR A 87 14.12 -20.60 -1.00
C THR A 87 14.60 -19.46 -1.89
N GLU A 88 15.14 -19.82 -3.07
CA GLU A 88 15.07 -18.92 -4.21
C GLU A 88 13.65 -18.35 -4.22
N ARG A 89 13.51 -17.02 -4.20
CA ARG A 89 12.20 -16.42 -4.45
C ARG A 89 11.79 -17.01 -5.80
N PRO A 90 10.78 -17.89 -5.87
CA PRO A 90 10.34 -18.33 -7.17
C PRO A 90 10.00 -17.04 -7.87
N MET A 91 10.57 -16.80 -9.04
CA MET A 91 10.06 -15.79 -9.94
C MET A 91 8.63 -16.24 -10.18
N GLY A 92 7.72 -15.70 -9.37
CA GLY A 92 6.43 -16.32 -9.13
C GLY A 92 5.74 -16.45 -10.46
N ASP A 93 5.25 -17.65 -10.77
CA ASP A 93 4.46 -17.96 -11.95
C ASP A 93 3.63 -16.71 -12.37
N PRO A 94 3.92 -16.11 -13.55
CA PRO A 94 3.32 -14.84 -13.96
C PRO A 94 1.79 -14.86 -13.91
N GLU A 95 1.18 -16.02 -14.12
CA GLU A 95 -0.26 -16.22 -14.04
C GLU A 95 -0.76 -16.12 -12.59
N LYS A 96 -0.06 -16.75 -11.63
CA LYS A 96 -0.36 -16.62 -10.20
C LYS A 96 -0.17 -15.19 -9.69
N MET A 97 0.85 -14.49 -10.18
CA MET A 97 1.07 -13.09 -9.83
C MET A 97 -0.06 -12.20 -10.34
N ARG A 98 -0.54 -12.44 -11.57
CA ARG A 98 -1.70 -11.73 -12.14
C ARG A 98 -2.97 -12.00 -11.34
N ALA A 99 -3.31 -13.25 -11.08
CA ALA A 99 -4.47 -13.63 -10.27
C ALA A 99 -4.42 -13.03 -8.86
N GLN A 100 -3.22 -12.95 -8.27
CA GLN A 100 -3.04 -12.30 -6.97
C GLN A 100 -3.28 -10.78 -7.03
N ILE A 101 -2.84 -10.11 -8.09
CA ILE A 101 -3.10 -8.68 -8.29
C ILE A 101 -4.59 -8.44 -8.47
N GLU A 102 -5.26 -9.24 -9.30
CA GLU A 102 -6.70 -9.16 -9.54
C GLU A 102 -7.50 -9.37 -8.25
N SER A 103 -7.21 -10.43 -7.48
CA SER A 103 -7.91 -10.66 -6.20
C SER A 103 -7.69 -9.56 -5.15
N ASN A 104 -6.58 -8.81 -5.23
CA ASN A 104 -6.35 -7.64 -4.36
C ASN A 104 -7.20 -6.43 -4.76
N MET A 105 -7.77 -6.42 -5.97
CA MET A 105 -8.69 -5.40 -6.48
C MET A 105 -10.16 -5.73 -6.23
N ASP A 106 -10.49 -6.95 -5.82
CA ASP A 106 -11.89 -7.38 -5.60
C ASP A 106 -12.42 -7.03 -4.20
N SER A 107 -11.60 -6.37 -3.39
CA SER A 107 -11.93 -6.11 -1.99
C SER A 107 -11.39 -4.78 -1.48
N ILE A 108 -12.05 -4.30 -0.42
CA ILE A 108 -11.71 -3.11 0.33
C ILE A 108 -11.38 -3.57 1.75
N GLU A 109 -10.32 -3.02 2.33
CA GLU A 109 -10.00 -3.20 3.75
C GLU A 109 -10.38 -1.93 4.52
N ILE A 110 -11.33 -2.07 5.43
CA ILE A 110 -11.73 -1.04 6.40
C ILE A 110 -10.82 -1.16 7.61
N ILE A 111 -10.28 -0.03 8.07
CA ILE A 111 -9.35 0.07 9.18
C ILE A 111 -9.97 0.97 10.25
N GLY A 112 -10.23 0.40 11.42
CA GLY A 112 -10.72 1.11 12.59
C GLY A 112 -9.60 1.75 13.41
N PRO A 113 -9.92 2.33 14.57
CA PRO A 113 -8.97 3.09 15.39
C PRO A 113 -7.90 2.25 16.08
N SER A 114 -8.02 0.93 16.12
CA SER A 114 -6.98 0.02 16.60
C SER A 114 -6.45 -0.84 15.46
N GLU A 115 -5.16 -1.21 15.50
CA GLU A 115 -4.52 -1.97 14.40
C GLU A 115 -5.17 -3.33 14.14
N ASN A 116 -5.79 -3.92 15.16
CA ASN A 116 -6.51 -5.19 15.08
C ASN A 116 -7.95 -5.05 14.56
N ASN A 117 -8.49 -3.83 14.47
CA ASN A 117 -9.82 -3.60 13.93
C ASN A 117 -9.74 -3.42 12.42
N ARG A 118 -9.62 -4.53 11.69
CA ARG A 118 -9.62 -4.53 10.22
C ARG A 118 -10.69 -5.47 9.70
N VAL A 119 -11.53 -4.98 8.80
CA VAL A 119 -12.58 -5.77 8.15
C VAL A 119 -12.35 -5.72 6.65
N LYS A 120 -12.37 -6.88 6.00
CA LYS A 120 -12.26 -6.98 4.55
C LYS A 120 -13.64 -7.23 3.97
N ILE A 121 -14.08 -6.38 3.05
CA ILE A 121 -15.36 -6.51 2.34
C ILE A 121 -15.13 -6.55 0.83
N PRO A 122 -16.03 -7.15 0.04
CA PRO A 122 -15.96 -7.08 -1.43
C PRO A 122 -16.11 -5.63 -1.94
N VAL A 123 -15.49 -5.27 -3.08
CA VAL A 123 -15.68 -3.94 -3.70
C VAL A 123 -17.13 -3.69 -4.13
N LYS A 124 -17.82 -4.74 -4.59
CA LYS A 124 -19.25 -4.74 -4.87
C LYS A 124 -19.96 -5.26 -3.62
N ASN A 125 -20.57 -4.35 -2.87
CA ASN A 125 -21.30 -4.65 -1.64
C ASN A 125 -22.49 -3.71 -1.48
N ASP A 126 -23.45 -4.08 -0.63
CA ASP A 126 -24.66 -3.29 -0.38
C ASP A 126 -24.53 -2.35 0.83
N LEU A 127 -23.30 -2.11 1.30
CA LEU A 127 -23.01 -1.31 2.51
C LEU A 127 -22.71 0.17 2.19
N GLY A 128 -22.87 0.57 0.93
CA GLY A 128 -22.67 1.94 0.44
C GLY A 128 -21.22 2.41 0.34
N LEU A 129 -20.23 1.60 0.74
CA LEU A 129 -18.80 1.91 0.65
C LEU A 129 -18.17 1.18 -0.53
N TRP A 130 -17.82 1.90 -1.59
CA TRP A 130 -17.23 1.34 -2.80
C TRP A 130 -15.88 1.97 -3.12
N ALA A 131 -15.01 1.19 -3.73
CA ALA A 131 -13.75 1.64 -4.29
C ALA A 131 -13.47 0.88 -5.59
N VAL A 132 -13.02 1.58 -6.62
CA VAL A 132 -12.59 0.96 -7.88
C VAL A 132 -11.35 1.64 -8.42
N ARG A 133 -10.65 0.95 -9.31
CA ARG A 133 -9.65 1.56 -10.17
C ARG A 133 -10.33 1.96 -11.48
N SER A 134 -10.20 3.22 -11.88
CA SER A 134 -10.67 3.64 -13.19
C SER A 134 -9.83 3.00 -14.29
N SER A 135 -10.52 2.62 -15.37
CA SER A 135 -9.94 2.00 -16.56
C SER A 135 -10.46 2.75 -17.77
N GLY A 136 -9.57 3.30 -18.61
CA GLY A 136 -9.90 4.21 -19.70
C GLY A 136 -8.67 4.79 -20.39
N GLU A 137 -8.87 5.70 -21.34
CA GLU A 137 -7.78 6.48 -21.95
C GLU A 137 -7.23 7.51 -20.94
N GLY A 138 -6.09 7.18 -20.30
CA GLY A 138 -5.39 8.07 -19.38
C GLY A 138 -4.75 7.33 -18.20
N PRO A 139 -4.00 8.05 -17.34
CA PRO A 139 -3.45 7.47 -16.12
C PRO A 139 -4.57 6.98 -15.21
N ALA A 140 -4.45 5.75 -14.71
CA ALA A 140 -5.46 5.15 -13.86
C ALA A 140 -5.63 5.93 -12.55
N GLY A 141 -6.89 6.12 -12.14
CA GLY A 141 -7.28 6.68 -10.86
C GLY A 141 -7.82 5.62 -9.91
N PHE A 142 -7.84 5.94 -8.63
CA PHE A 142 -8.52 5.18 -7.59
C PHE A 142 -9.66 6.04 -7.08
N GLU A 143 -10.86 5.52 -7.17
CA GLU A 143 -12.08 6.28 -6.94
C GLU A 143 -12.89 5.62 -5.81
N PHE A 144 -13.45 6.43 -4.92
CA PHE A 144 -14.15 5.99 -3.72
C PHE A 144 -15.52 6.66 -3.61
N ILE A 145 -16.53 5.88 -3.22
CA ILE A 145 -17.82 6.38 -2.72
C ILE A 145 -17.90 6.02 -1.25
N ILE A 146 -18.07 7.04 -0.41
CA ILE A 146 -18.03 6.90 1.04
C ILE A 146 -19.25 7.57 1.64
N PRO A 147 -20.12 6.85 2.37
CA PRO A 147 -21.28 7.44 3.01
C PRO A 147 -20.89 8.52 4.02
N LEU A 148 -21.59 9.66 4.00
CA LEU A 148 -21.40 10.72 4.98
C LEU A 148 -22.05 10.36 6.33
N LYS A 149 -23.22 9.70 6.27
CA LYS A 149 -24.05 9.36 7.44
C LYS A 149 -24.07 7.86 7.70
N GLU A 150 -23.90 7.51 8.97
CA GLU A 150 -23.99 6.14 9.45
C GLU A 150 -25.46 5.71 9.56
N SER A 151 -25.73 4.46 9.16
CA SER A 151 -27.03 3.81 9.31
C SER A 151 -26.85 2.29 9.32
N ASN A 152 -27.91 1.53 9.58
CA ASN A 152 -27.86 0.07 9.46
C ASN A 152 -27.49 -0.40 8.04
N ALA A 153 -27.86 0.36 7.01
CA ALA A 153 -27.52 0.07 5.62
C ALA A 153 -26.11 0.58 5.24
N THR A 154 -25.59 1.58 5.94
CA THR A 154 -24.29 2.21 5.70
C THR A 154 -23.47 2.25 6.99
N PRO A 155 -23.07 1.09 7.55
CA PRO A 155 -22.37 1.03 8.82
C PRO A 155 -20.94 1.58 8.75
N TYR A 156 -20.40 1.75 7.54
CA TYR A 156 -19.07 2.29 7.30
C TYR A 156 -19.18 3.68 6.66
N ALA A 157 -19.40 4.68 7.51
CA ALA A 157 -19.56 6.07 7.11
C ALA A 157 -18.48 6.96 7.74
N ILE A 158 -18.31 8.15 7.18
CA ILE A 158 -17.46 9.20 7.78
C ILE A 158 -18.04 9.66 9.12
N SER A 159 -19.36 9.55 9.28
CA SER A 159 -20.12 10.10 10.42
C SER A 159 -19.90 11.61 10.54
N ALA A 160 -20.06 12.30 9.40
CA ALA A 160 -19.98 13.73 9.26
C ALA A 160 -21.29 14.30 8.69
N ASP A 161 -21.69 15.49 9.17
CA ASP A 161 -22.76 16.25 8.53
C ASP A 161 -22.24 16.92 7.26
N ALA A 162 -23.08 17.09 6.24
CA ALA A 162 -22.71 17.63 4.93
C ALA A 162 -22.10 19.05 4.94
N VAL A 163 -22.15 19.76 6.08
CA VAL A 163 -21.68 21.15 6.24
C VAL A 163 -20.36 21.23 7.05
N LYS A 164 -19.74 20.09 7.40
CA LYS A 164 -18.53 20.07 8.25
C LYS A 164 -17.24 19.87 7.45
N ILE A 165 -16.14 20.40 7.99
CA ILE A 165 -14.78 20.15 7.50
C ILE A 165 -14.44 18.68 7.79
N ILE A 166 -13.99 17.96 6.75
CA ILE A 166 -13.51 16.57 6.85
C ILE A 166 -12.00 16.58 6.63
N GLY A 167 -11.26 15.95 7.55
CA GLY A 167 -9.83 15.74 7.41
C GLY A 167 -9.58 14.51 6.55
N ILE A 168 -8.74 14.65 5.52
CA ILE A 168 -8.36 13.56 4.62
C ILE A 168 -6.85 13.34 4.71
N GLY A 169 -6.45 12.12 5.06
CA GLY A 169 -5.07 11.67 5.03
C GLY A 169 -4.88 10.58 3.98
N ILE A 170 -3.72 10.56 3.32
CA ILE A 170 -3.42 9.57 2.29
C ILE A 170 -2.09 8.89 2.63
N GLU A 171 -2.07 7.58 2.54
CA GLU A 171 -0.85 6.77 2.64
C GLU A 171 -0.83 5.79 1.47
N ALA A 172 0.22 5.82 0.65
CA ALA A 172 0.42 4.85 -0.43
C ALA A 172 1.62 3.95 -0.12
N GLY A 173 1.56 2.72 -0.61
CA GLY A 173 2.60 1.74 -0.38
C GLY A 173 2.47 1.03 0.96
N ALA A 174 3.12 -0.13 1.08
CA ALA A 174 3.34 -0.71 2.39
C ALA A 174 4.42 0.13 3.07
N LYS A 175 4.17 0.68 4.26
CA LYS A 175 5.27 1.09 5.13
C LYS A 175 6.21 -0.11 5.22
N MET A 176 7.39 -0.01 4.60
CA MET A 176 8.47 -0.91 4.95
C MET A 176 8.84 -0.50 6.37
N GLU A 177 8.26 -1.19 7.35
CA GLU A 177 8.97 -1.33 8.62
C GLU A 177 10.28 -2.01 8.24
N GLN A 178 11.34 -1.20 8.12
CA GLN A 178 12.68 -1.74 8.20
C GLN A 178 12.69 -2.49 9.53
N PRO A 179 13.03 -3.79 9.55
CA PRO A 179 13.30 -4.42 10.82
C PRO A 179 14.34 -3.53 11.47
N SER A 180 14.00 -2.93 12.62
CA SER A 180 14.99 -2.31 13.47
C SER A 180 16.14 -3.30 13.52
N ARG A 181 17.33 -2.91 13.06
CA ARG A 181 18.56 -3.66 13.32
C ARG A 181 18.76 -3.60 14.83
N GLN A 182 18.01 -4.45 15.53
CA GLN A 182 18.16 -4.69 16.94
C GLN A 182 19.45 -5.47 17.02
N GLY A 183 20.52 -4.76 17.36
CA GLY A 183 21.82 -5.36 17.66
C GLY A 183 21.58 -6.52 18.62
N GLY A 184 21.93 -7.73 18.16
CA GLY A 184 21.76 -8.94 18.93
C GLY A 184 22.56 -8.86 20.24
N PRO A 185 22.04 -9.37 21.36
CA PRO A 185 22.78 -9.44 22.61
C PRO A 185 23.71 -10.67 22.64
N ASN A 186 24.92 -10.41 23.14
CA ASN A 186 25.91 -11.32 23.74
C ASN A 186 26.84 -12.14 22.84
N GLY A 187 28.13 -12.04 23.21
CA GLY A 187 29.21 -12.92 22.79
C GLY A 187 30.56 -12.52 23.36
N GLU A 188 30.67 -12.33 24.69
CA GLU A 188 31.97 -12.36 25.38
C GLU A 188 32.58 -13.76 25.28
N SER A 189 33.76 -13.87 24.64
CA SER A 189 34.78 -14.91 24.85
C SER A 189 36.00 -14.46 24.03
N GLY A 190 37.18 -14.15 24.57
CA GLY A 190 37.94 -14.85 25.59
C GLY A 190 38.95 -15.79 24.92
N GLY A 191 40.25 -15.41 24.90
CA GLY A 191 41.35 -16.38 24.82
C GLY A 191 42.29 -16.36 23.60
N LEU A 192 43.51 -15.84 23.83
CA LEU A 192 44.82 -16.53 23.76
C LEU A 192 45.22 -17.45 22.59
N GLY A 193 46.46 -17.23 22.10
CA GLY A 193 47.35 -18.23 21.47
C GLY A 193 47.34 -18.20 19.93
N GLY A 194 48.43 -18.06 19.19
CA GLY A 194 49.76 -18.68 19.28
C GLY A 194 49.99 -19.47 17.97
N GLY A 195 51.05 -19.16 17.19
CA GLY A 195 51.35 -19.78 15.87
C GLY A 195 51.83 -21.25 15.96
N PRO A 196 52.69 -21.78 15.04
CA PRO A 196 53.10 -21.35 13.70
C PRO A 196 53.09 -22.49 12.63
N GLY A 197 53.24 -22.12 11.34
CA GLY A 197 54.04 -22.89 10.38
C GLY A 197 53.37 -23.97 9.50
N GLY A 198 53.86 -24.05 8.26
CA GLY A 198 54.19 -25.35 7.64
C GLY A 198 53.43 -25.76 6.37
N GLY A 199 54.10 -25.60 5.22
CA GLY A 199 54.02 -26.48 4.04
C GLY A 199 52.73 -26.39 3.19
N GLY A 200 52.75 -26.39 1.86
CA GLY A 200 53.78 -26.72 0.89
C GLY A 200 53.07 -27.30 -0.35
N GLY A 201 53.60 -27.01 -1.53
CA GLY A 201 53.34 -27.82 -2.74
C GLY A 201 52.45 -27.19 -3.81
N MET A 202 53.09 -26.71 -4.88
CA MET A 202 53.08 -27.29 -6.24
C MET A 202 53.22 -26.18 -7.30
N GLY A 203 54.43 -26.08 -7.88
CA GLY A 203 54.58 -25.67 -9.29
C GLY A 203 54.13 -26.81 -10.23
N PRO A 204 54.26 -26.70 -11.57
CA PRO A 204 55.42 -26.11 -12.23
C PRO A 204 55.16 -25.28 -13.50
N GLY A 205 56.18 -24.52 -13.89
CA GLY A 205 56.71 -24.53 -15.27
C GLY A 205 56.09 -23.58 -16.29
N GLY A 206 56.92 -22.71 -16.87
CA GLY A 206 56.59 -21.96 -18.08
C GLY A 206 57.60 -20.86 -18.38
N ASP A 207 58.64 -21.22 -19.14
CA ASP A 207 59.80 -20.43 -19.57
C ASP A 207 59.51 -19.04 -20.16
N ARG A 208 60.46 -18.10 -19.96
CA ARG A 208 60.75 -17.05 -20.93
C ARG A 208 62.27 -16.84 -21.09
N PRO A 209 62.79 -16.71 -22.32
CA PRO A 209 64.22 -16.56 -22.58
C PRO A 209 64.69 -15.10 -22.67
N GLU A 210 66.02 -15.01 -22.50
CA GLU A 210 67.01 -13.93 -22.75
C GLU A 210 66.94 -12.63 -21.93
#